data_AF-A0A7S4HQF3-F1
#
_entry.id   AF-A0A7S4HQF3-F1
#
_cell.length_a   1.000
_cell.length_b   1.000
_cell.length_c   1.000
_cell.angle_alpha   90.00
_cell.angle_beta   90.00
_cell.angle_gamma   90.00
#
_symmetry.space_group_name_H-M   'P 1'
#
loop_
_entity.id
_entity.type
_entity.pdbx_description
1 polymer ?
#
loop_
_entity_poly.entity_id
_entity_poly.type
_entity_poly.pdbx_seq_one_letter_code
_entity_poly.pdbx_strand_id
1 'polypeptide(L)'
;KKKIASLTKKKEPIRPVRPKVVPSKGAVQCMGTNLKKGTQCKNAALMEFFGPRPIYCAEHIELDSESIYCKCICPYNKEVGDGKGCKEVVLKEFSYCYKHFEHRIESYSANAVEQAEADFTRVTELLERLELEASIAKKQRHDLFQRK
;
A
#
# COMPACT_ATOMS: atom_id res chain seq x y z
N LYS A 1 11.48 -56.52 30.74
CA LYS A 1 11.51 -55.06 31.00
C LYS A 1 11.26 -54.31 29.68
N LYS A 2 10.01 -53.91 29.37
CA LYS A 2 9.67 -53.14 28.16
C LYS A 2 9.77 -51.64 28.49
N LYS A 3 10.57 -50.88 27.74
CA LYS A 3 10.69 -49.43 27.87
C LYS A 3 9.49 -48.76 27.17
N ILE A 4 8.73 -47.97 27.92
CA ILE A 4 7.65 -47.11 27.40
C ILE A 4 8.32 -45.86 26.85
N ALA A 5 8.19 -45.63 25.54
CA ALA A 5 8.66 -44.40 24.91
C ALA A 5 7.74 -43.24 25.32
N SER A 6 8.32 -42.21 25.93
CA SER A 6 7.61 -40.98 26.30
C SER A 6 7.31 -40.16 25.04
N LEU A 7 6.02 -40.03 24.71
CA LEU A 7 5.54 -39.13 23.67
C LEU A 7 5.62 -37.69 24.19
N THR A 8 6.71 -36.99 23.87
CA THR A 8 6.81 -35.55 24.03
C THR A 8 5.91 -34.87 23.00
N LYS A 9 4.77 -34.34 23.45
CA LYS A 9 3.90 -33.46 22.64
C LYS A 9 4.72 -32.24 22.20
N LYS A 10 5.04 -32.15 20.91
CA LYS A 10 5.60 -30.94 20.30
C LYS A 10 4.61 -29.80 20.52
N LYS A 11 5.00 -28.75 21.25
CA LYS A 11 4.25 -27.49 21.33
C LYS A 11 4.11 -26.94 19.91
N GLU A 12 2.87 -26.81 19.43
CA GLU A 12 2.61 -26.12 18.17
C GLU A 12 3.10 -24.67 18.29
N PRO A 13 3.80 -24.14 17.27
CA PRO A 13 4.25 -22.76 17.30
C PRO A 13 3.01 -21.85 17.29
N ILE A 14 2.85 -21.07 18.35
CA ILE A 14 1.83 -20.02 18.46
C ILE A 14 2.09 -19.06 17.30
N ARG A 15 1.26 -19.14 16.25
CA ARG A 15 1.35 -18.22 15.11
C ARG A 15 1.10 -16.81 15.66
N PRO A 16 1.99 -15.84 15.41
CA PRO A 16 1.76 -14.48 15.85
C PRO A 16 0.45 -13.97 15.25
N VAL A 17 -0.56 -13.77 16.10
CA VAL A 17 -1.85 -13.24 15.69
C VAL A 17 -1.64 -11.75 15.42
N ARG A 18 -1.77 -11.35 14.15
CA ARG A 18 -1.70 -9.94 13.77
C ARG A 18 -2.71 -9.14 14.61
N PRO A 19 -2.31 -8.04 15.27
CA PRO A 19 -3.21 -7.22 16.07
C PRO A 19 -4.46 -6.82 15.27
N LYS A 20 -5.64 -6.92 15.89
CA LYS A 20 -6.88 -6.44 15.27
C LYS A 20 -6.80 -4.92 15.13
N VAL A 21 -7.25 -4.40 13.98
CA VAL A 21 -7.34 -2.94 13.73
C VAL A 21 -8.24 -2.32 14.80
N VAL A 22 -7.72 -1.33 15.53
CA VAL A 22 -8.49 -0.59 16.55
C VAL A 22 -8.92 0.75 15.94
N PRO A 23 -10.23 0.99 15.72
CA PRO A 23 -10.74 2.20 15.05
C PRO A 23 -10.36 3.52 15.72
N SER A 24 -10.10 3.50 17.04
CA SER A 24 -9.81 4.68 17.86
C SER A 24 -8.52 5.42 17.47
N LYS A 25 -7.63 4.80 16.67
CA LYS A 25 -6.41 5.45 16.14
C LYS A 25 -6.60 6.04 14.74
N GLY A 26 -7.84 6.22 14.30
CA GLY A 26 -8.16 6.75 12.97
C GLY A 26 -7.88 5.76 11.84
N ALA A 27 -7.57 4.50 12.13
CA ALA A 27 -7.41 3.44 11.14
C ALA A 27 -8.76 2.82 10.79
N VAL A 28 -9.17 2.95 9.53
CA VAL A 28 -10.41 2.35 9.01
C VAL A 28 -10.11 0.92 8.56
N GLN A 29 -11.03 -0.01 8.81
CA GLN A 29 -10.90 -1.39 8.33
C GLN A 29 -11.25 -1.45 6.84
N CYS A 30 -10.50 -2.24 6.07
CA CYS A 30 -10.76 -2.46 4.66
C CYS A 30 -12.19 -2.99 4.41
N MET A 31 -12.88 -2.41 3.43
CA MET A 31 -14.24 -2.83 3.05
C MET A 31 -14.29 -4.05 2.12
N GLY A 32 -13.14 -4.54 1.63
CA GLY A 32 -13.09 -5.69 0.73
C GLY A 32 -13.43 -7.01 1.44
N THR A 33 -13.87 -8.00 0.68
CA THR A 33 -14.29 -9.31 1.21
C THR A 33 -13.28 -10.39 0.83
N ASN A 34 -12.92 -11.25 1.79
CA ASN A 34 -12.08 -12.40 1.51
C ASN A 34 -12.91 -13.50 0.83
N LEU A 35 -12.68 -13.72 -0.47
CA LEU A 35 -13.42 -14.69 -1.27
C LEU A 35 -13.39 -16.12 -0.72
N LYS A 36 -12.27 -16.55 -0.12
CA LYS A 36 -12.13 -17.92 0.43
C LYS A 36 -12.94 -18.14 1.71
N LYS A 37 -13.23 -17.07 2.46
CA LYS A 37 -13.86 -17.16 3.78
C LYS A 37 -15.24 -16.50 3.84
N GLY A 38 -15.63 -15.74 2.81
CA GLY A 38 -16.86 -14.95 2.80
C GLY A 38 -16.92 -13.83 3.83
N THR A 39 -15.81 -13.55 4.54
CA THR A 39 -15.77 -12.55 5.62
C THR A 39 -15.06 -11.28 5.18
N GLN A 40 -15.43 -10.15 5.79
CA GLN A 40 -14.75 -8.87 5.58
C GLN A 40 -13.24 -8.96 5.85
N CYS A 41 -12.46 -8.25 5.03
CA CYS A 41 -11.02 -8.12 5.16
C CYS A 41 -10.65 -7.54 6.53
N LYS A 42 -9.69 -8.16 7.20
CA LYS A 42 -9.20 -7.72 8.51
C LYS A 42 -8.04 -6.74 8.44
N ASN A 43 -7.58 -6.41 7.22
CA ASN A 43 -6.52 -5.41 7.03
C ASN A 43 -7.06 -4.00 7.26
N ALA A 44 -6.18 -3.09 7.69
CA ALA A 44 -6.47 -1.67 7.65
C ALA A 44 -6.55 -1.21 6.19
N ALA A 45 -7.47 -0.28 5.92
CA ALA A 45 -7.45 0.51 4.70
C ALA A 45 -6.16 1.36 4.63
N LEU A 46 -5.81 1.84 3.43
CA LEU A 46 -4.63 2.66 3.24
C LEU A 46 -4.68 3.90 4.15
N MET A 47 -3.57 4.14 4.84
CA MET A 47 -3.41 5.27 5.76
C MET A 47 -2.70 6.44 5.10
N GLU A 48 -1.78 6.13 4.19
CA GLU A 48 -1.06 7.10 3.36
C GLU A 48 -1.75 7.13 2.00
N PHE A 49 -2.24 8.31 1.63
CA PHE A 49 -2.98 8.55 0.39
C PHE A 49 -2.92 10.04 0.03
N PHE A 50 -3.00 10.29 -1.26
CA PHE A 50 -3.35 11.53 -1.96
C PHE A 50 -4.88 11.64 -2.22
N GLY A 51 -5.47 12.82 -2.02
CA GLY A 51 -6.91 13.02 -2.31
C GLY A 51 -7.85 12.30 -1.32
N PRO A 52 -9.01 11.79 -1.75
CA PRO A 52 -9.99 11.20 -0.85
C PRO A 52 -9.45 9.91 -0.23
N ARG A 53 -9.81 9.70 1.05
CA ARG A 53 -9.33 8.55 1.82
C ARG A 53 -9.78 7.23 1.22
N PRO A 54 -8.87 6.31 0.86
CA PRO A 54 -9.24 4.98 0.38
C PRO A 54 -9.91 4.16 1.47
N ILE A 55 -10.94 3.40 1.09
CA ILE A 55 -11.66 2.47 1.97
C ILE A 55 -11.14 1.02 1.88
N TYR A 56 -10.20 0.76 0.97
CA TYR A 56 -9.60 -0.55 0.75
C TYR A 56 -8.13 -0.61 1.20
N CYS A 57 -7.66 -1.82 1.53
CA CYS A 57 -6.25 -2.09 1.76
C CYS A 57 -5.52 -2.31 0.42
N ALA A 58 -4.19 -2.35 0.43
CA ALA A 58 -3.38 -2.59 -0.76
C ALA A 58 -3.82 -3.81 -1.59
N GLU A 59 -4.31 -4.89 -0.96
CA GLU A 59 -4.75 -6.09 -1.66
C GLU A 59 -6.13 -5.97 -2.33
N HIS A 60 -6.98 -5.06 -1.85
CA HIS A 60 -8.35 -4.90 -2.33
C HIS A 60 -8.59 -3.56 -3.02
N ILE A 61 -7.56 -2.71 -3.14
CA ILE A 61 -7.68 -1.40 -3.78
C ILE A 61 -8.09 -1.53 -5.25
N GLU A 62 -7.71 -2.63 -5.88
CA GLU A 62 -8.07 -2.96 -7.27
C GLU A 62 -9.55 -3.32 -7.46
N LEU A 63 -10.27 -3.62 -6.37
CA LEU A 63 -11.73 -3.85 -6.42
C LEU A 63 -12.52 -2.55 -6.61
N ASP A 64 -11.88 -1.41 -6.39
CA ASP A 64 -12.48 -0.09 -6.49
C ASP A 64 -12.15 0.52 -7.86
N SER A 65 -13.16 0.53 -8.74
CA SER A 65 -13.03 1.12 -10.07
C SER A 65 -12.82 2.63 -10.03
N GLU A 66 -13.38 3.31 -9.03
CA GLU A 66 -13.30 4.77 -8.86
C GLU A 66 -12.01 5.21 -8.18
N SER A 67 -11.26 4.26 -7.59
CA SER A 67 -9.99 4.56 -6.98
C SER A 67 -8.98 5.11 -7.99
N ILE A 68 -8.26 6.16 -7.62
CA ILE A 68 -7.11 6.65 -8.38
C ILE A 68 -5.85 5.80 -8.14
N TYR A 69 -5.95 4.77 -7.29
CA TYR A 69 -4.83 3.92 -6.88
C TYR A 69 -4.86 2.55 -7.55
N CYS A 70 -3.68 1.99 -7.75
CA CYS A 70 -3.47 0.59 -8.12
C CYS A 70 -2.22 0.04 -7.42
N LYS A 71 -1.98 -1.27 -7.52
CA LYS A 71 -0.67 -1.81 -7.20
C LYS A 71 0.32 -1.49 -8.31
N CYS A 72 1.58 -1.32 -7.92
CA CYS A 72 2.69 -1.26 -8.85
C CYS A 72 2.67 -2.50 -9.75
N ILE A 73 2.74 -2.30 -11.07
CA ILE A 73 2.61 -3.35 -12.09
C ILE A 73 3.86 -4.25 -12.14
N CYS A 74 4.97 -3.81 -11.56
CA CYS A 74 6.23 -4.56 -11.60
C CYS A 74 6.06 -6.00 -11.07
N PRO A 75 6.50 -7.02 -11.84
CA PRO A 75 6.29 -8.43 -11.49
C PRO A 75 7.21 -8.92 -10.37
N TYR A 76 8.14 -8.10 -9.93
CA TYR A 76 9.03 -8.36 -8.81
C TYR A 76 8.99 -7.23 -7.76
N ASN A 77 9.46 -7.51 -6.55
CA ASN A 77 9.40 -6.57 -5.43
C ASN A 77 10.73 -5.86 -5.21
N LYS A 78 11.85 -6.57 -5.36
CA LYS A 78 13.20 -5.99 -5.24
C LYS A 78 14.07 -6.28 -6.45
N GLU A 79 14.08 -7.54 -6.88
CA GLU A 79 14.99 -8.02 -7.91
C GLU A 79 14.25 -8.93 -8.88
N VAL A 80 14.65 -8.87 -10.15
CA VAL A 80 14.11 -9.73 -11.20
C VAL A 80 14.28 -11.20 -10.80
N GLY A 81 13.17 -11.95 -10.80
CA GLY A 81 13.17 -13.37 -10.47
C GLY A 81 12.83 -13.71 -9.01
N ASP A 82 12.51 -12.72 -8.16
CA ASP A 82 12.09 -12.96 -6.77
C ASP A 82 10.73 -13.68 -6.63
N GLY A 83 9.99 -13.83 -7.75
CA GLY A 83 8.70 -14.50 -7.84
C GLY A 83 7.58 -13.79 -7.06
N LYS A 84 7.79 -12.54 -6.66
CA LYS A 84 6.88 -11.78 -5.80
C LYS A 84 6.65 -10.40 -6.41
N GLY A 85 5.48 -10.20 -7.02
CA GLY A 85 5.06 -8.88 -7.51
C GLY A 85 5.22 -7.76 -6.46
N CYS A 86 5.48 -6.56 -6.96
CA CYS A 86 5.56 -5.37 -6.11
C CYS A 86 4.24 -5.16 -5.36
N LYS A 87 4.33 -4.79 -4.08
CA LYS A 87 3.17 -4.60 -3.20
C LYS A 87 2.87 -3.14 -2.90
N GLU A 88 3.62 -2.23 -3.49
CA GLU A 88 3.43 -0.81 -3.29
C GLU A 88 2.18 -0.35 -4.03
N VAL A 89 1.40 0.50 -3.37
CA VAL A 89 0.25 1.14 -3.97
C VAL A 89 0.71 2.46 -4.56
N VAL A 90 0.33 2.71 -5.80
CA VAL A 90 0.74 3.86 -6.60
C VAL A 90 -0.48 4.49 -7.26
N LEU A 91 -0.31 5.68 -7.81
CA LEU A 91 -1.37 6.29 -8.63
C LEU A 91 -1.47 5.55 -9.97
N LYS A 92 -2.70 5.30 -10.43
CA LYS A 92 -2.99 4.63 -11.71
C LYS A 92 -2.27 5.31 -12.88
N GLU A 93 -2.16 6.64 -12.83
CA GLU A 93 -1.48 7.44 -13.85
C GLU A 93 -0.01 7.05 -14.03
N PHE A 94 0.69 6.67 -12.94
CA PHE A 94 2.10 6.28 -12.97
C PHE A 94 2.31 4.78 -13.12
N SER A 95 1.42 3.96 -12.57
CA SER A 95 1.44 2.48 -12.62
C SER A 95 2.68 1.78 -12.00
N TYR A 96 3.77 2.51 -11.78
CA TYR A 96 5.00 2.03 -11.16
C TYR A 96 5.34 2.87 -9.93
N CYS A 97 5.99 2.23 -8.96
CA CYS A 97 6.50 2.92 -7.79
C CYS A 97 7.89 3.49 -8.07
N TYR A 98 8.39 4.33 -7.16
CA TYR A 98 9.71 4.96 -7.31
C TYR A 98 10.85 3.93 -7.52
N LYS A 99 10.74 2.74 -6.93
CA LYS A 99 11.75 1.67 -7.06
C LYS A 99 11.78 1.02 -8.44
N HIS A 100 10.64 1.03 -9.13
CA HIS A 100 10.46 0.36 -10.42
C HIS A 100 10.11 1.38 -11.51
N PHE A 101 10.39 2.66 -11.28
CA PHE A 101 10.01 3.71 -12.22
C PHE A 101 10.82 3.63 -13.52
N GLU A 102 11.99 2.98 -13.49
CA GLU A 102 12.77 2.63 -14.68
C GLU A 102 11.92 1.88 -15.73
N HIS A 103 11.04 0.97 -15.32
CA HIS A 103 10.15 0.22 -16.23
C HIS A 103 9.15 1.12 -16.94
N ARG A 104 8.77 2.24 -16.31
CA ARG A 104 7.95 3.26 -16.96
C ARG A 104 8.76 3.99 -18.03
N ILE A 105 9.99 4.36 -17.72
CA ILE A 105 10.89 5.04 -18.66
C ILE A 105 11.18 4.14 -19.87
N GLU A 106 11.39 2.84 -19.65
CA GLU A 106 11.57 1.84 -20.71
C GLU A 106 10.34 1.70 -21.61
N SER A 107 9.14 2.01 -21.09
CA SER A 107 7.89 1.98 -21.87
C SER A 107 7.69 3.22 -22.75
N TYR A 108 8.54 4.24 -22.62
CA TYR A 108 8.45 5.43 -23.45
C TYR A 108 8.69 5.09 -24.93
N SER A 109 7.86 5.70 -25.77
CA SER A 109 7.91 5.52 -27.22
C SER A 109 8.94 6.44 -27.86
N ALA A 110 8.97 6.53 -29.18
CA ALA A 110 9.85 7.44 -29.92
C ALA A 110 9.75 8.91 -29.46
N ASN A 111 8.61 9.32 -28.85
CA ASN A 111 8.41 10.64 -28.24
C ASN A 111 8.72 10.64 -26.74
N ALA A 112 9.79 9.96 -26.32
CA ALA A 112 10.15 9.80 -24.91
C ALA A 112 10.32 11.12 -24.16
N VAL A 113 10.78 12.18 -24.84
CA VAL A 113 10.99 13.50 -24.24
C VAL A 113 9.65 14.14 -23.85
N GLU A 114 8.67 14.16 -24.76
CA GLU A 114 7.33 14.73 -24.47
C GLU A 114 6.63 13.97 -23.33
N GLN A 115 6.77 12.63 -23.31
CA GLN A 115 6.20 11.80 -22.24
C GLN A 115 6.90 12.07 -20.89
N ALA A 116 8.23 12.20 -20.90
CA ALA A 116 9.00 12.54 -19.71
C ALA A 116 8.66 13.94 -19.17
N GLU A 117 8.49 14.92 -20.06
CA GLU A 117 8.08 16.29 -19.70
C GLU A 117 6.68 16.29 -19.09
N ALA A 118 5.72 15.58 -19.70
CA ALA A 118 4.37 15.46 -19.18
C ALA A 118 4.35 14.82 -17.78
N ASP A 119 5.10 13.73 -17.58
CA ASP A 119 5.22 13.09 -16.28
C ASP A 119 5.92 13.99 -15.25
N PHE A 120 6.96 14.73 -15.64
CA PHE A 120 7.64 15.68 -14.78
C PHE A 120 6.72 16.81 -14.31
N THR A 121 5.97 17.43 -15.25
CA THR A 121 4.96 18.44 -14.93
C THR A 121 3.94 17.87 -13.96
N ARG A 122 3.44 16.67 -14.23
CA ARG A 122 2.42 16.02 -13.39
C ARG A 122 2.91 15.73 -11.98
N VAL A 123 4.12 15.19 -11.83
CA VAL A 123 4.72 14.94 -10.51
C VAL A 123 4.94 16.24 -9.75
N THR A 124 5.35 17.31 -10.44
CA THR A 124 5.56 18.63 -9.84
C THR A 124 4.25 19.21 -9.29
N GLU A 125 3.17 19.18 -10.08
CA GLU A 125 1.84 19.62 -9.64
C GLU A 125 1.34 18.84 -8.41
N LEU A 126 1.57 17.52 -8.39
CA LEU A 126 1.19 16.67 -7.26
C LEU A 126 1.98 17.02 -6.00
N LEU A 127 3.28 17.27 -6.14
CA LEU A 127 4.15 17.67 -5.04
C LEU A 127 3.69 19.02 -4.45
N GLU A 128 3.51 20.03 -5.28
CA GLU A 128 3.06 21.36 -4.85
C GLU A 128 1.72 21.29 -4.10
N ARG A 129 0.78 20.47 -4.60
CA ARG A 129 -0.50 20.25 -3.93
C ARG A 129 -0.34 19.57 -2.57
N LEU A 130 0.50 18.55 -2.47
CA LEU A 130 0.77 17.86 -1.21
C LEU A 130 1.42 18.79 -0.17
N GLU A 131 2.36 19.63 -0.61
CA GLU A 131 2.99 20.63 0.25
C GLU A 131 1.98 21.66 0.75
N LEU A 132 1.08 22.12 -0.13
CA LEU A 132 -0.01 23.01 0.25
C LEU A 132 -0.95 22.34 1.27
N GLU A 133 -1.42 21.13 1.00
CA GLU A 133 -2.30 20.36 1.90
C GLU A 133 -1.63 20.11 3.26
N ALA A 134 -0.34 19.74 3.27
CA ALA A 134 0.44 19.56 4.49
C ALA A 134 0.59 20.88 5.28
N SER A 135 0.82 22.01 4.59
CA SER A 135 0.92 23.32 5.21
C SER A 135 -0.40 23.76 5.87
N ILE A 136 -1.54 23.50 5.22
CA ILE A 136 -2.87 23.80 5.73
C ILE A 136 -3.17 22.91 6.95
N ALA A 137 -2.89 21.61 6.86
CA ALA A 137 -3.08 20.67 7.96
C ALA A 137 -2.24 21.07 9.19
N LYS A 138 -1.00 21.53 8.98
CA LYS A 138 -0.13 22.04 10.06
C LYS A 138 -0.71 23.29 10.74
N LYS A 139 -1.28 24.23 9.96
CA LYS A 139 -1.95 25.44 10.50
C LYS A 139 -3.22 25.10 11.29
N GLN A 140 -4.01 24.14 10.82
CA GLN A 140 -5.26 23.72 11.48
C GLN A 140 -5.02 22.87 12.74
N ARG A 141 -3.88 22.16 12.83
CA ARG A 141 -3.56 21.24 13.93
C ARG A 141 -2.35 21.69 14.75
N HIS A 142 -2.22 22.99 14.99
CA HIS A 142 -1.10 23.55 15.75
C HIS A 142 -0.93 22.94 17.17
N ASP A 143 -1.99 22.33 17.73
CA ASP A 143 -1.99 21.66 19.05
C ASP A 143 -1.65 20.16 19.05
N LEU A 144 -1.64 19.47 17.90
CA LEU A 144 -1.39 18.01 17.88
C LEU A 144 0.09 17.62 17.75
N PHE A 145 0.95 18.58 17.39
CA PHE A 145 2.38 18.33 17.16
C PHE A 145 3.29 18.86 18.28
N GLN A 146 2.75 19.45 19.34
CA GLN A 146 3.50 19.62 20.58
C GLN A 146 3.66 18.25 21.24
N ARG A 147 4.78 17.57 20.96
CA ARG A 147 5.26 16.49 21.81
C ARG A 147 5.52 17.10 23.19
N LYS A 148 4.77 16.66 24.20
CA LYS A 148 5.18 16.82 25.61
C LYS A 148 6.37 15.92 25.90
#